data_AF-A0A2G9T9C9-F1
#
_entry.id   AF-A0A2G9T9C9-F1
#
_cell.length_a   1.000
_cell.length_b   1.000
_cell.length_c   1.000
_cell.angle_alpha   90.00
_cell.angle_beta   90.00
_cell.angle_gamma   90.00
#
_symmetry.space_group_name_H-M   'P 1'
#
loop_
_entity.id
_entity.type
_entity.pdbx_description
1 polymer ?
#
loop_
_entity_poly.entity_id
_entity_poly.type
_entity_poly.pdbx_seq_one_letter_code
_entity_poly.pdbx_strand_id
1 'polypeptide(L)'
;MDIDPVTGKPGIAIDASHFFKINLDSASLNDIVSTNNGRIFFTADDKLYEFVYEHNTGWFGGGRKCRVVNQSVTLLSTLIPFLGPGSEELEQIALDKSRNILYCLGKNGSIQVFDLGVDGAQCNRSEAHLMTQYGHEESTFTNIATICALEADQSNQLNL
;
A
#
# COMPACT_ATOMS: atom_id res chain seq x y z
N MET A 1 15.13 5.88 21.49
CA MET A 1 15.42 4.52 21.99
C MET A 1 15.22 4.58 23.49
N ASP A 2 14.26 3.85 24.01
CA ASP A 2 14.05 3.81 25.45
C ASP A 2 15.22 3.05 26.08
N ILE A 3 15.81 3.66 27.09
CA ILE A 3 16.86 3.03 27.89
C ILE A 3 16.14 2.35 29.04
N ASP A 4 16.31 1.04 29.16
CA ASP A 4 15.80 0.31 30.32
C ASP A 4 16.46 0.91 31.58
N PRO A 5 15.67 1.47 32.51
CA PRO A 5 16.21 2.16 33.68
C PRO A 5 16.94 1.22 34.66
N VAL A 6 16.73 -0.10 34.55
CA VAL A 6 17.37 -1.12 35.40
C VAL A 6 18.67 -1.60 34.76
N THR A 7 18.67 -1.84 33.45
CA THR A 7 19.82 -2.44 32.77
C THR A 7 20.71 -1.43 32.03
N GLY A 8 20.26 -0.19 31.84
CA GLY A 8 20.96 0.86 31.11
C GLY A 8 21.14 0.55 29.61
N LYS A 9 20.52 -0.53 29.12
CA LYS A 9 20.65 -0.96 27.74
C LYS A 9 19.58 -0.30 26.87
N PRO A 10 19.91 0.02 25.61
CA PRO A 10 18.87 0.38 24.65
C PRO A 10 17.90 -0.80 24.49
N GLY A 11 16.62 -0.53 24.68
CA GLY A 11 15.53 -1.49 24.56
C GLY A 11 14.42 -0.96 23.67
N ILE A 12 13.49 -1.86 23.33
CA ILE A 12 12.23 -1.53 22.68
C ILE A 12 11.16 -1.56 23.76
N ALA A 13 10.55 -0.42 24.06
CA ALA A 13 9.34 -0.38 24.87
C ALA A 13 8.12 -0.42 23.95
N ILE A 14 7.12 -1.22 24.33
CA ILE A 14 5.84 -1.31 23.62
C ILE A 14 4.77 -0.76 24.54
N ASP A 15 4.10 0.31 24.11
CA ASP A 15 2.96 0.87 24.82
C ASP A 15 1.66 0.19 24.37
N ALA A 16 1.27 -0.87 25.09
CA ALA A 16 0.04 -1.60 24.82
C ALA A 16 -1.24 -0.82 25.22
N SER A 17 -1.11 0.32 25.90
CA SER A 17 -2.27 1.12 26.33
C SER A 17 -2.78 2.06 25.22
N HIS A 18 -1.96 2.31 24.20
CA HIS A 18 -2.23 3.29 23.15
C HIS A 18 -2.08 2.68 21.77
N PHE A 19 -3.17 2.10 21.25
CA PHE A 19 -3.22 1.50 19.93
C PHE A 19 -4.43 1.96 19.13
N PHE A 20 -4.34 1.82 17.80
CA PHE A 20 -5.47 1.90 16.90
C PHE A 20 -5.87 0.49 16.49
N LYS A 21 -7.17 0.25 16.28
CA LYS A 21 -7.69 -1.07 15.89
C LYS A 21 -8.81 -0.93 14.88
N ILE A 22 -8.76 -1.76 13.86
CA ILE A 22 -9.83 -2.01 12.89
C ILE A 22 -10.23 -3.48 12.94
N ASN A 23 -11.42 -3.78 12.44
CA ASN A 23 -11.84 -5.14 12.12
C ASN A 23 -11.76 -5.30 10.59
N LEU A 24 -11.27 -6.45 10.14
CA LEU A 24 -11.17 -6.82 8.73
C LEU A 24 -12.19 -7.88 8.32
N ASP A 25 -13.13 -8.25 9.19
CA ASP A 25 -14.28 -9.12 8.89
C ASP A 25 -13.89 -10.42 8.15
N SER A 26 -12.77 -11.03 8.57
CA SER A 26 -12.13 -12.25 8.01
C SER A 26 -11.29 -12.10 6.74
N ALA A 27 -11.12 -10.88 6.22
CA ALA A 27 -10.22 -10.63 5.10
C ALA A 27 -8.77 -11.05 5.43
N SER A 28 -8.10 -11.68 4.48
CA SER A 28 -6.69 -12.07 4.61
C SER A 28 -5.80 -10.89 4.25
N LEU A 29 -4.89 -10.51 5.15
CA LEU A 29 -3.87 -9.50 4.87
C LEU A 29 -2.68 -10.19 4.19
N ASN A 30 -2.30 -9.71 3.01
CA ASN A 30 -1.20 -10.30 2.23
C ASN A 30 0.11 -9.53 2.45
N ASP A 31 0.08 -8.20 2.39
CA ASP A 31 1.28 -7.36 2.56
C ASP A 31 0.94 -6.00 3.18
N ILE A 32 1.93 -5.33 3.77
CA ILE A 32 1.81 -4.04 4.45
C ILE A 32 3.07 -3.19 4.29
N VAL A 33 2.90 -1.90 3.96
CA VAL A 33 3.99 -0.93 3.84
C VAL A 33 3.66 0.38 4.56
N SER A 34 4.71 1.13 4.89
CA SER A 34 4.60 2.49 5.44
C SER A 34 5.43 3.49 4.64
N THR A 35 4.84 4.67 4.45
CA THR A 35 5.49 5.81 3.80
C THR A 35 6.30 6.65 4.79
N ASN A 36 7.15 7.55 4.27
CA ASN A 36 7.97 8.45 5.10
C ASN A 36 7.13 9.38 6.01
N ASN A 37 5.90 9.69 5.61
CA ASN A 37 4.99 10.53 6.40
C ASN A 37 4.06 9.72 7.33
N GLY A 38 4.27 8.41 7.45
CA GLY A 38 3.55 7.55 8.39
C GLY A 38 2.21 7.01 7.90
N ARG A 39 1.80 7.25 6.64
CA ARG A 39 0.66 6.55 6.03
C ARG A 39 0.96 5.06 5.91
N ILE A 40 -0.06 4.23 6.14
CA ILE A 40 0.05 2.77 6.13
C ILE A 40 -0.88 2.23 5.04
N PHE A 41 -0.32 1.41 4.15
CA PHE A 41 -1.06 0.72 3.10
C PHE A 41 -0.92 -0.78 3.28
N PHE A 42 -1.98 -1.51 2.97
CA PHE A 42 -1.97 -2.97 3.04
C PHE A 42 -2.90 -3.56 1.98
N THR A 43 -2.65 -4.80 1.61
CA THR A 43 -3.53 -5.56 0.70
C THR A 43 -4.38 -6.53 1.49
N ALA A 44 -5.68 -6.58 1.18
CA ALA A 44 -6.60 -7.58 1.69
C ALA A 44 -7.71 -7.86 0.67
N ASP A 45 -8.15 -9.11 0.54
CA ASP A 45 -9.20 -9.54 -0.41
C ASP A 45 -9.06 -8.87 -1.80
N ASP A 46 -7.88 -9.03 -2.40
CA ASP A 46 -7.54 -8.57 -3.75
C ASP A 46 -7.55 -7.04 -3.95
N LYS A 47 -7.55 -6.27 -2.86
CA LYS A 47 -7.64 -4.81 -2.87
C LYS A 47 -6.53 -4.16 -2.05
N LEU A 48 -6.13 -2.98 -2.49
CA LEU A 48 -5.27 -2.08 -1.75
C LEU A 48 -6.13 -1.21 -0.83
N TYR A 49 -5.76 -1.17 0.43
CA TYR A 49 -6.36 -0.33 1.44
C TYR A 49 -5.35 0.61 2.07
N GLU A 50 -5.83 1.76 2.53
CA GLU A 50 -5.10 2.66 3.42
C GLU A 50 -5.68 2.59 4.82
N PHE A 51 -4.82 2.40 5.81
CA PHE A 51 -5.16 2.52 7.22
C PHE A 51 -4.94 3.97 7.67
N VAL A 52 -6.04 4.72 7.78
CA VAL A 52 -6.02 6.12 8.20
C VAL A 52 -6.24 6.18 9.70
N TYR A 53 -5.33 6.84 10.41
CA TYR A 53 -5.41 7.05 11.85
C TYR A 53 -5.16 8.52 12.18
N GLU A 54 -5.93 9.04 13.12
CA GLU A 54 -5.93 10.45 13.50
C GLU A 54 -6.09 10.58 15.02
N HIS A 55 -5.41 11.57 15.60
CA HIS A 55 -5.65 11.99 16.96
C HIS A 55 -6.29 13.37 16.93
N ASN A 56 -7.62 13.43 17.09
CA ASN A 56 -8.33 14.68 17.05
C ASN A 56 -8.50 15.24 18.48
N THR A 57 -8.04 16.46 18.70
CA THR A 57 -8.22 17.23 19.94
C THR A 57 -9.35 18.25 19.78
N GLY A 58 -10.53 17.79 19.35
CA GLY A 58 -11.72 18.63 19.19
C GLY A 58 -12.54 18.78 20.48
N TRP A 59 -13.26 19.89 20.61
CA TRP A 59 -14.10 20.20 21.77
C TRP A 59 -15.40 19.38 21.88
N PHE A 60 -15.77 18.62 20.83
CA PHE A 60 -16.93 17.71 20.80
C PHE A 60 -16.58 16.24 21.06
N GLY A 61 -15.65 15.97 21.98
CA GLY A 61 -15.16 14.62 22.22
C GLY A 61 -13.99 14.30 21.30
N GLY A 62 -12.80 14.77 21.73
CA GLY A 62 -11.53 14.37 21.17
C GLY A 62 -11.24 12.89 21.44
N GLY A 63 -10.37 12.30 20.62
CA GLY A 63 -10.00 10.90 20.74
C GLY A 63 -9.23 10.39 19.53
N ARG A 64 -8.70 9.17 19.68
CA ARG A 64 -8.09 8.40 18.61
C ARG A 64 -9.18 7.87 17.68
N LYS A 65 -9.06 8.16 16.38
CA LYS A 65 -9.94 7.62 15.34
C LYS A 65 -9.10 6.87 14.32
N CYS A 66 -9.60 5.76 13.82
CA CYS A 66 -9.00 5.08 12.68
C CYS A 66 -10.09 4.49 11.78
N ARG A 67 -9.76 4.34 10.50
CA ARG A 67 -10.64 3.76 9.47
C ARG A 67 -9.82 3.14 8.36
N VAL A 68 -10.47 2.28 7.57
CA VAL A 68 -9.91 1.69 6.36
C VAL A 68 -10.49 2.39 5.13
N VAL A 69 -9.65 2.67 4.15
CA VAL A 69 -10.05 3.30 2.89
C VAL A 69 -9.64 2.41 1.73
N ASN A 70 -10.60 2.01 0.89
CA ASN A 70 -10.31 1.24 -0.33
C ASN A 70 -9.69 2.16 -1.38
N GLN A 71 -8.44 1.89 -1.78
CA GLN A 71 -7.71 2.64 -2.80
C GLN A 71 -7.79 1.99 -4.20
N SER A 72 -8.32 0.77 -4.30
CA SER A 72 -8.48 0.08 -5.58
C SER A 72 -9.65 0.59 -6.44
N VAL A 73 -10.58 1.38 -5.88
CA VAL A 73 -11.73 1.93 -6.61
C VAL A 73 -11.30 3.04 -7.57
N THR A 74 -11.64 2.90 -8.85
CA THR A 74 -11.46 3.94 -9.87
C THR A 74 -12.79 4.65 -10.16
N LEU A 75 -12.76 5.95 -10.48
CA LEU A 75 -13.95 6.74 -10.84
C LEU A 75 -14.75 6.17 -12.03
N LEU A 76 -14.14 5.37 -12.90
CA LEU A 76 -14.83 4.72 -14.02
C LEU A 76 -15.54 3.42 -13.62
N SER A 77 -14.99 2.67 -12.66
CA SER A 77 -15.60 1.43 -12.14
C SER A 77 -16.95 1.67 -11.45
N THR A 78 -17.19 2.88 -10.96
CA THR A 78 -18.47 3.29 -10.36
C THR A 78 -19.53 3.69 -11.39
N LEU A 79 -19.15 3.99 -12.63
CA LEU A 79 -20.06 4.48 -13.68
C LEU A 79 -20.56 3.36 -14.61
N ILE A 80 -19.81 2.25 -14.75
CA ILE A 80 -20.20 1.13 -15.63
C ILE A 80 -20.08 -0.21 -14.86
N PRO A 81 -21.18 -0.73 -14.28
CA PRO A 81 -21.16 -1.91 -13.41
C PRO A 81 -20.77 -3.23 -14.08
N PHE A 82 -20.63 -3.27 -15.42
CA PHE A 82 -20.29 -4.48 -16.19
C PHE A 82 -18.87 -4.47 -16.78
N LEU A 83 -18.10 -3.39 -16.60
CA LEU A 83 -16.71 -3.26 -17.04
C LEU A 83 -15.82 -2.92 -15.85
N GLY A 84 -15.93 -3.70 -14.77
CA GLY A 84 -14.91 -3.68 -13.73
C GLY A 84 -13.62 -4.28 -14.28
N PRO A 85 -12.43 -3.75 -13.94
CA PRO A 85 -11.20 -4.49 -14.18
C PRO A 85 -11.33 -5.87 -13.53
N GLY A 86 -10.82 -6.92 -14.20
CA GLY A 86 -10.79 -8.25 -13.61
C GLY A 86 -10.17 -8.16 -12.20
N SER A 87 -10.83 -8.75 -11.21
CA SER A 87 -10.28 -8.79 -9.86
C SER A 87 -9.14 -9.81 -9.86
N GLU A 88 -7.92 -9.30 -9.83
CA GLU A 88 -6.72 -10.09 -9.65
C GLU A 88 -6.24 -9.97 -8.22
N GLU A 89 -5.90 -11.10 -7.61
CA GLU A 89 -5.33 -11.16 -6.27
C GLU A 89 -3.99 -10.42 -6.22
N LEU A 90 -3.85 -9.52 -5.24
CA LEU A 90 -2.62 -8.75 -5.01
C LEU A 90 -1.71 -9.50 -4.04
N GLU A 91 -0.48 -9.79 -4.48
CA GLU A 91 0.49 -10.62 -3.76
C GLU A 91 1.56 -9.80 -3.03
N GLN A 92 1.98 -8.68 -3.60
CA GLN A 92 3.07 -7.87 -3.04
C GLN A 92 2.83 -6.37 -3.22
N ILE A 93 3.29 -5.57 -2.25
CA ILE A 93 3.41 -4.13 -2.34
C ILE A 93 4.90 -3.74 -2.35
N ALA A 94 5.30 -2.87 -3.28
CA ALA A 94 6.61 -2.22 -3.26
C ALA A 94 6.43 -0.70 -3.21
N LEU A 95 7.29 0.00 -2.48
CA LEU A 95 7.18 1.45 -2.29
C LEU A 95 8.50 2.14 -2.65
N ASP A 96 8.44 3.01 -3.65
CA ASP A 96 9.48 4.02 -3.89
C ASP A 96 9.20 5.22 -2.97
N LYS A 97 9.94 5.27 -1.86
CA LYS A 97 9.82 6.32 -0.86
C LYS A 97 10.34 7.67 -1.32
N SER A 98 11.27 7.68 -2.27
CA SER A 98 11.89 8.91 -2.78
C SER A 98 10.96 9.68 -3.71
N ARG A 99 10.11 8.96 -4.45
CA ARG A 99 9.14 9.53 -5.41
C ARG A 99 7.69 9.45 -4.93
N ASN A 100 7.44 8.82 -3.79
CA ASN A 100 6.10 8.54 -3.27
C ASN A 100 5.25 7.72 -4.26
N ILE A 101 5.81 6.66 -4.85
CA ILE A 101 5.10 5.79 -5.77
C ILE A 101 4.95 4.40 -5.16
N LEU A 102 3.72 3.90 -5.10
CA LEU A 102 3.39 2.57 -4.60
C LEU A 102 3.04 1.64 -5.76
N TYR A 103 3.60 0.45 -5.75
CA TYR A 103 3.38 -0.59 -6.74
C TYR A 103 2.68 -1.77 -6.08
N CYS A 104 1.69 -2.36 -6.75
CA CYS A 104 1.11 -3.64 -6.37
C CYS A 104 1.34 -4.66 -7.48
N LEU A 105 1.88 -5.82 -7.12
CA LEU A 105 2.00 -6.97 -7.99
C LEU A 105 0.75 -7.85 -7.84
N GLY A 106 0.07 -8.12 -8.95
CA GLY A 106 -0.97 -9.13 -9.04
C GLY A 106 -0.42 -10.52 -9.35
N LYS A 107 -1.17 -11.55 -8.96
CA LYS A 107 -0.85 -12.98 -9.11
C LYS A 107 -0.58 -13.47 -10.53
N ASN A 108 -1.18 -12.84 -11.52
CA ASN A 108 -1.01 -13.08 -12.95
C ASN A 108 0.04 -12.13 -13.57
N GLY A 109 0.78 -11.39 -12.74
CA GLY A 109 1.85 -10.50 -13.19
C GLY A 109 1.39 -9.09 -13.60
N SER A 110 0.17 -8.66 -13.25
CA SER A 110 -0.18 -7.25 -13.42
C SER A 110 0.58 -6.37 -12.43
N ILE A 111 0.88 -5.13 -12.83
CA ILE A 111 1.51 -4.15 -11.96
C ILE A 111 0.63 -2.90 -11.92
N GLN A 112 0.03 -2.66 -10.75
CA GLN A 112 -0.74 -1.45 -10.48
C GLN A 112 0.19 -0.40 -9.87
N VAL A 113 0.09 0.85 -10.34
CA VAL A 113 0.97 1.95 -9.92
C VAL A 113 0.13 3.07 -9.32
N PHE A 114 0.43 3.45 -8.10
CA PHE A 114 -0.26 4.48 -7.34
C PHE A 114 0.69 5.65 -7.08
N ASP A 115 0.38 6.81 -7.65
CA ASP A 115 1.08 8.06 -7.36
C ASP A 115 0.49 8.66 -6.07
N LEU A 116 1.32 8.76 -5.03
CA LEU A 116 0.90 9.31 -3.74
C LEU A 116 1.05 10.84 -3.68
N GLY A 117 1.44 11.48 -4.77
CA GLY A 117 1.67 12.92 -4.88
C GLY A 117 3.03 13.35 -4.33
N VAL A 118 3.42 14.58 -4.66
CA VAL A 118 4.72 15.17 -4.28
C VAL A 118 4.94 15.18 -2.77
N ASP A 119 3.87 15.38 -2.00
CA ASP A 119 3.87 15.41 -0.53
C ASP A 119 3.46 14.07 0.10
N GLY A 120 3.17 13.06 -0.72
CA GLY A 120 2.69 11.78 -0.23
C GLY A 120 1.28 11.85 0.39
N ALA A 121 0.45 12.83 0.02
CA ALA A 121 -0.91 13.00 0.57
C ALA A 121 -2.04 12.48 -0.35
N GLN A 122 -1.73 12.14 -1.59
CA GLN A 122 -2.68 11.66 -2.60
C GLN A 122 -2.62 10.13 -2.76
N CYS A 123 -3.48 9.57 -3.60
CA CYS A 123 -3.42 8.17 -4.01
C CYS A 123 -4.14 8.03 -5.36
N ASN A 124 -3.44 8.32 -6.44
CA ASN A 124 -3.99 8.26 -7.79
C ASN A 124 -3.54 6.96 -8.46
N ARG A 125 -4.50 6.10 -8.81
CA ARG A 125 -4.23 4.82 -9.47
C ARG A 125 -4.02 5.00 -10.98
N SER A 126 -2.98 4.36 -11.48
CA SER A 126 -2.75 4.03 -12.89
C SER A 126 -2.45 2.54 -13.01
N GLU A 127 -2.75 1.94 -14.16
CA GLU A 127 -2.56 0.52 -14.38
C GLU A 127 -1.64 0.30 -15.59
N ALA A 128 -0.59 -0.48 -15.39
CA ALA A 128 0.32 -0.88 -16.45
C ALA A 128 0.21 -2.40 -16.63
N HIS A 129 -0.27 -2.82 -17.80
CA HIS A 129 -0.34 -4.24 -18.13
C HIS A 129 0.88 -4.65 -18.96
N LEU A 130 1.84 -5.33 -18.33
CA LEU A 130 3.09 -5.73 -18.98
C LEU A 130 2.86 -6.60 -20.21
N MET A 131 1.80 -7.43 -20.24
CA MET A 131 1.50 -8.31 -21.37
C MET A 131 1.11 -7.56 -22.66
N THR A 132 0.81 -6.26 -22.59
CA THR A 132 0.54 -5.45 -23.79
C THR A 132 1.77 -4.80 -24.42
N GLN A 133 2.91 -4.73 -23.71
CA GLN A 133 4.11 -4.05 -24.23
C GLN A 133 5.14 -4.99 -24.88
N TYR A 134 5.15 -6.27 -24.52
CA TYR A 134 6.02 -7.26 -25.13
C TYR A 134 5.15 -8.41 -25.62
N GLY A 135 4.93 -8.49 -26.94
CA GLY A 135 4.05 -9.47 -27.62
C GLY A 135 4.52 -10.92 -27.53
N HIS A 136 4.80 -11.39 -26.32
CA HIS A 136 5.08 -12.77 -26.01
C HIS A 136 3.78 -13.55 -25.85
N GLU A 137 3.78 -14.79 -26.35
CA GLU A 137 2.69 -15.71 -26.09
C GLU A 137 2.53 -15.89 -24.57
N GLU A 138 1.28 -15.80 -24.09
CA GLU A 138 0.88 -16.06 -22.70
C GLU A 138 1.45 -17.38 -22.16
N SER A 139 1.70 -18.34 -23.06
CA SER A 139 2.30 -19.66 -22.81
C SER A 139 3.75 -19.62 -22.32
N THR A 140 4.49 -18.53 -22.58
CA THR A 140 5.94 -18.45 -22.31
C THR A 140 6.27 -17.50 -21.16
N PHE A 141 5.31 -16.69 -20.70
CA PHE A 141 5.51 -15.78 -19.59
C PHE A 141 5.37 -16.54 -18.27
N THR A 142 6.45 -16.60 -17.50
CA THR A 142 6.41 -17.07 -16.12
C THR A 142 5.91 -15.96 -15.21
N ASN A 143 5.03 -16.28 -14.26
CA ASN A 143 4.55 -15.31 -13.27
C ASN A 143 5.72 -14.57 -12.61
N ILE A 144 5.55 -13.26 -12.46
CA ILE A 144 6.51 -12.41 -11.74
C ILE A 144 6.48 -12.85 -10.28
N ALA A 145 7.62 -13.30 -9.76
CA ALA A 145 7.70 -13.80 -8.39
C ALA A 145 7.77 -12.67 -7.35
N THR A 146 8.39 -11.54 -7.71
CA THR A 146 8.53 -10.37 -6.82
C THR A 146 8.87 -9.13 -7.63
N ILE A 147 8.55 -7.97 -7.08
CA ILE A 147 8.94 -6.64 -7.56
C ILE A 147 9.76 -5.91 -6.48
N CYS A 148 10.64 -4.99 -6.90
CA CYS A 148 11.46 -4.20 -5.98
C CYS A 148 11.55 -2.76 -6.49
N ALA A 149 10.97 -1.81 -5.74
CA ALA A 149 11.01 -0.41 -6.13
C ALA A 149 12.44 0.14 -6.01
N LEU A 150 12.85 0.93 -7.01
CA LEU A 150 14.12 1.63 -7.01
C LEU A 150 13.93 3.08 -6.61
N GLU A 151 14.63 3.53 -5.58
CA GLU A 151 14.65 4.93 -5.19
C GLU A 151 15.48 5.77 -6.18
N ALA A 152 15.23 7.08 -6.21
CA ALA A 152 15.79 8.00 -7.19
C ALA A 152 17.32 8.14 -7.11
N ASP A 153 17.89 7.90 -5.93
CA ASP A 153 19.34 7.85 -5.72
C ASP A 153 19.98 6.61 -6.34
N GLN A 154 19.22 5.51 -6.48
CA GLN A 154 19.67 4.28 -7.13
C GLN A 154 19.61 4.39 -8.66
N SER A 155 18.53 4.98 -9.20
CA SER A 155 18.40 5.24 -10.64
C SER A 155 17.35 6.32 -10.90
N ASN A 156 17.66 7.30 -11.74
CA ASN A 156 16.68 8.31 -12.17
C ASN A 156 15.74 7.83 -13.28
N GLN A 157 16.07 6.74 -13.97
CA GLN A 157 15.34 6.26 -15.15
C GLN A 157 14.57 4.96 -14.88
N LEU A 158 15.03 4.15 -13.93
CA LEU A 158 14.41 2.88 -13.57
C LEU A 158 13.69 3.06 -12.23
N ASN A 159 12.44 2.60 -12.16
CA ASN A 159 11.59 2.77 -10.99
C ASN A 159 11.23 1.44 -10.29
N LEU A 160 11.34 0.32 -11.01
CA LEU A 160 10.93 -1.03 -10.57
C LEU A 160 11.84 -2.09 -11.19
#